data_AF-A0A949LR63-F1
#
_entry.id   AF-A0A949LR63-F1
#
_cell.length_a   1.000
_cell.length_b   1.000
_cell.length_c   1.000
_cell.angle_alpha   90.00
_cell.angle_beta   90.00
_cell.angle_gamma   90.00
#
_symmetry.space_group_name_H-M   'P 1'
#
loop_
_entity.id
_entity.type
_entity.pdbx_description
1 polymer ?
#
loop_
_entity_poly.entity_id
_entity_poly.type
_entity_poly.pdbx_seq_one_letter_code
_entity_poly.pdbx_strand_id
1 'polypeptide(L)'
;MKKFTTNKGVIRFSIVALALFVLNSISAQTTIINPTGDGGFDNGPSFLANGWTVVNDANSANNNWYVGNVPGAFAGTNAAYISNTSGTTWAYSTTATSTTHFYRDVTIPANESVISLNFQWKGSGESGWDRLLVYAAPVTTNPFSGYPASNTSAYPGATLIYTQANAAQATYTNASVSVPSSFAGTTFRLIFTWQNDNSFGTSPAVAIDNISLTSAAPAMYTTSAIGGMWSSPATWVGGVVPAAGHLVTIPAGSIVTVDQALTYAELNVSGTLQWGATSYAVTIGGNITINPGGKYLAYTSAVGGSTGTPTTLGGNFINNGYANFAVGTTTSASITFNGAGSILGGSGVFEGDGTRGIIRTLIFSNIGANSISTTQPLTTYSFVHTAGSLNTNGKLKIDNTALIHGLPINTRVESVHMTNMGANYNVAPVVF
;
A
#
# COMPACT_ATOMS: atom_id res chain seq x y z
N MET A 1 -53.41 22.70 -62.35
CA MET A 1 -52.21 21.98 -61.86
C MET A 1 -51.04 22.93 -61.76
N LYS A 2 -50.54 23.23 -60.55
CA LYS A 2 -49.15 23.63 -60.22
C LYS A 2 -49.06 23.73 -58.69
N LYS A 3 -48.35 22.80 -58.06
CA LYS A 3 -48.12 22.82 -56.60
C LYS A 3 -47.05 23.88 -56.31
N PHE A 4 -47.35 24.83 -55.43
CA PHE A 4 -46.34 25.67 -54.80
C PHE A 4 -46.03 25.12 -53.41
N THR A 5 -44.76 24.76 -53.19
CA THR A 5 -44.23 24.36 -51.89
C THR A 5 -43.40 25.51 -51.35
N THR A 6 -43.73 26.06 -50.19
CA THR A 6 -42.75 26.81 -49.39
C THR A 6 -42.91 26.51 -47.90
N ASN A 7 -41.78 26.14 -47.32
CA ASN A 7 -41.49 25.78 -45.94
C ASN A 7 -42.30 26.51 -44.86
N LYS A 8 -42.96 25.76 -43.98
CA LYS A 8 -43.24 26.19 -42.60
C LYS A 8 -42.13 25.66 -41.70
N GLY A 9 -41.30 26.55 -41.17
CA GLY A 9 -40.35 26.19 -40.13
C GLY A 9 -41.08 25.78 -38.85
N VAL A 10 -40.84 24.56 -38.37
CA VAL A 10 -41.32 24.10 -37.06
C VAL A 10 -40.12 24.01 -36.14
N ILE A 11 -40.09 24.89 -35.14
CA ILE A 11 -39.11 24.89 -34.06
C ILE A 11 -39.23 23.54 -33.33
N ARG A 12 -38.17 22.72 -33.39
CA ARG A 12 -38.06 21.50 -32.59
C ARG A 12 -37.14 21.75 -31.41
N PHE A 13 -37.72 21.77 -30.21
CA PHE A 13 -36.98 21.61 -28.95
C PHE A 13 -36.19 20.30 -29.02
N SER A 14 -34.89 20.39 -29.29
CA SER A 14 -33.97 19.28 -29.17
C SER A 14 -33.30 19.38 -27.81
N ILE A 15 -33.62 18.44 -26.94
CA ILE A 15 -33.06 18.31 -25.59
C ILE A 15 -31.54 18.21 -25.72
N VAL A 16 -30.82 19.23 -25.23
CA VAL A 16 -29.37 19.13 -24.99
C VAL A 16 -29.19 18.25 -23.77
N ALA A 17 -29.19 16.93 -23.98
CA ALA A 17 -28.74 15.98 -22.98
C ALA A 17 -27.23 16.21 -22.80
N LEU A 18 -26.86 16.89 -21.72
CA LEU A 18 -25.46 17.00 -21.29
C LEU A 18 -24.98 15.62 -20.85
N ALA A 19 -24.55 14.81 -21.82
CA ALA A 19 -23.91 13.54 -21.55
C ALA A 19 -22.57 13.81 -20.86
N LEU A 20 -22.56 13.73 -19.52
CA LEU A 20 -21.32 13.49 -18.79
C LEU A 20 -20.80 12.12 -19.24
N PHE A 21 -19.91 12.13 -20.22
CA PHE A 21 -19.06 10.99 -20.51
C PHE A 21 -18.14 10.78 -19.30
N VAL A 22 -18.56 9.89 -18.40
CA VAL A 22 -17.68 9.33 -17.39
C VAL A 22 -16.66 8.48 -18.13
N LEU A 23 -15.53 9.10 -18.47
CA LEU A 23 -14.35 8.42 -18.93
C LEU A 23 -13.82 7.56 -17.78
N ASN A 24 -14.29 6.32 -17.71
CA ASN A 24 -13.55 5.27 -17.03
C ASN A 24 -12.25 5.08 -17.83
N SER A 25 -11.21 5.79 -17.41
CA SER A 25 -9.88 5.72 -18.01
C SER A 25 -9.29 4.34 -17.72
N ILE A 26 -9.55 3.41 -18.63
CA ILE A 26 -8.79 2.16 -18.76
C ILE A 26 -7.36 2.58 -19.09
N SER A 27 -6.54 2.72 -18.05
CA SER A 27 -5.10 2.89 -18.22
C SER A 27 -4.55 1.58 -18.76
N ALA A 28 -3.78 1.64 -19.84
CA ALA A 28 -3.17 0.44 -20.39
C ALA A 28 -2.25 -0.18 -19.33
N GLN A 29 -2.43 -1.47 -19.08
CA GLN A 29 -1.60 -2.25 -18.16
C GLN A 29 -0.40 -2.80 -18.95
N THR A 30 0.81 -2.54 -18.45
CA THR A 30 2.04 -3.13 -18.95
C THR A 30 2.28 -4.47 -18.25
N THR A 31 2.56 -5.52 -19.04
CA THR A 31 3.01 -6.81 -18.51
C THR A 31 4.54 -6.84 -18.46
N ILE A 32 5.10 -7.04 -17.26
CA ILE A 32 6.55 -7.03 -17.00
C ILE A 32 7.09 -8.45 -16.85
N ILE A 33 6.31 -9.33 -16.22
CA ILE A 33 6.54 -10.79 -16.20
C ILE A 33 5.24 -11.45 -16.66
N ASN A 34 5.34 -12.28 -17.70
CA ASN A 34 4.21 -13.01 -18.25
C ASN A 34 4.00 -14.33 -17.46
N PRO A 35 2.82 -14.55 -16.84
CA PRO A 35 2.55 -15.76 -16.05
C PRO A 35 2.45 -17.06 -16.87
N THR A 36 2.42 -17.02 -18.21
CA THR A 36 2.43 -18.22 -19.08
C THR A 36 3.73 -18.35 -19.89
N GLY A 37 4.79 -17.66 -19.47
CA GLY A 37 6.13 -17.72 -20.06
C GLY A 37 7.17 -17.70 -18.94
N ASP A 38 7.92 -16.61 -18.84
CA ASP A 38 8.90 -16.34 -17.77
C ASP A 38 8.39 -16.70 -16.36
N GLY A 39 7.13 -16.38 -16.05
CA GLY A 39 6.53 -16.63 -14.74
C GLY A 39 5.85 -17.98 -14.56
N GLY A 40 5.54 -18.68 -15.65
CA GLY A 40 4.96 -20.04 -15.64
C GLY A 40 6.02 -21.15 -15.84
N PHE A 41 7.30 -20.77 -15.85
CA PHE A 41 8.43 -21.67 -16.03
C PHE A 41 8.40 -22.53 -17.31
N ASP A 42 7.65 -22.10 -18.32
CA ASP A 42 7.36 -22.83 -19.57
C ASP A 42 8.32 -22.52 -20.73
N ASN A 43 9.18 -21.49 -20.64
CA ASN A 43 10.17 -21.21 -21.68
C ASN A 43 11.31 -22.26 -21.72
N GLY A 44 11.44 -23.09 -20.67
CA GLY A 44 12.39 -24.19 -20.61
C GLY A 44 12.58 -24.78 -19.21
N PRO A 45 13.33 -25.89 -19.06
CA PRO A 45 13.39 -26.68 -17.82
C PRO A 45 14.34 -26.11 -16.74
N SER A 46 14.58 -24.79 -16.73
CA SER A 46 15.51 -24.16 -15.77
C SER A 46 15.14 -22.70 -15.49
N PHE A 47 15.59 -22.16 -14.35
CA PHE A 47 15.41 -20.74 -14.02
C PHE A 47 15.99 -19.82 -15.12
N LEU A 48 17.19 -20.12 -15.61
CA LEU A 48 17.87 -19.31 -16.62
C LEU A 48 17.08 -19.24 -17.94
N ALA A 49 16.50 -20.37 -18.39
CA ALA A 49 15.65 -20.41 -19.59
C ALA A 49 14.38 -19.54 -19.45
N ASN A 50 13.94 -19.28 -18.23
CA ASN A 50 12.78 -18.45 -17.91
C ASN A 50 13.16 -17.02 -17.47
N GLY A 51 14.41 -16.61 -17.66
CA GLY A 51 14.89 -15.26 -17.32
C GLY A 51 15.09 -15.02 -15.82
N TRP A 52 15.31 -16.07 -15.02
CA TRP A 52 15.58 -16.00 -13.59
C TRP A 52 17.00 -16.47 -13.26
N THR A 53 17.63 -15.82 -12.28
CA THR A 53 18.87 -16.29 -11.66
C THR A 53 18.54 -17.07 -10.39
N VAL A 54 19.11 -18.25 -10.21
CA VAL A 54 18.92 -19.08 -9.01
C VAL A 54 20.15 -19.01 -8.09
N VAL A 55 19.90 -18.99 -6.79
CA VAL A 55 20.89 -18.93 -5.71
C VAL A 55 20.58 -20.05 -4.73
N ASN A 56 21.07 -21.23 -5.07
CA ASN A 56 21.04 -22.43 -4.24
C ASN A 56 22.32 -22.53 -3.40
N ASP A 57 22.30 -23.30 -2.32
CA ASP A 57 23.54 -23.66 -1.63
C ASP A 57 24.33 -24.65 -2.50
N ALA A 58 25.51 -24.24 -2.95
CA ALA A 58 26.39 -25.05 -3.78
C ALA A 58 27.02 -26.24 -3.03
N ASN A 59 26.99 -26.23 -1.69
CA ASN A 59 27.61 -27.24 -0.82
C ASN A 59 26.60 -28.25 -0.26
N SER A 60 25.30 -28.06 -0.55
CA SER A 60 24.21 -28.82 0.06
C SER A 60 23.09 -29.05 -0.95
N ALA A 61 22.58 -30.29 -1.05
CA ALA A 61 21.36 -30.57 -1.82
C ALA A 61 20.07 -30.27 -1.03
N ASN A 62 20.18 -29.81 0.22
CA ASN A 62 19.05 -29.58 1.10
C ASN A 62 18.35 -28.25 0.79
N ASN A 63 17.06 -28.34 0.47
CA ASN A 63 16.12 -27.22 0.46
C ASN A 63 16.50 -26.15 -0.57
N ASN A 64 16.90 -26.62 -1.75
CA ASN A 64 17.26 -25.83 -2.92
C ASN A 64 16.07 -25.67 -3.87
N TRP A 65 16.09 -24.61 -4.68
CA TRP A 65 15.13 -24.35 -5.74
C TRP A 65 15.40 -25.16 -7.01
N TYR A 66 14.34 -25.73 -7.59
CA TYR A 66 14.35 -26.43 -8.88
C TYR A 66 13.16 -25.98 -9.73
N VAL A 67 13.26 -26.16 -11.04
CA VAL A 67 12.16 -26.00 -12.01
C VAL A 67 11.74 -27.38 -12.50
N GLY A 68 10.43 -27.65 -12.55
CA GLY A 68 9.89 -28.90 -13.07
C GLY A 68 8.50 -29.24 -12.54
N ASN A 69 7.98 -30.40 -12.94
CA ASN A 69 6.59 -30.82 -12.66
C ASN A 69 6.43 -31.74 -11.42
N VAL A 70 7.48 -31.94 -10.61
CA VAL A 70 7.43 -32.80 -9.40
C VAL A 70 6.32 -32.41 -8.40
N PRO A 71 6.06 -31.11 -8.09
CA PRO A 71 4.90 -30.73 -7.28
C PRO A 71 3.57 -30.85 -8.04
N GLY A 72 3.59 -31.01 -9.37
CA GLY A 72 2.51 -30.63 -10.28
C GLY A 72 2.46 -29.11 -10.47
N ALA A 73 2.51 -28.64 -11.72
CA ALA A 73 2.31 -27.24 -12.10
C ALA A 73 0.86 -26.77 -11.86
N PHE A 74 0.64 -25.46 -11.78
CA PHE A 74 -0.68 -24.83 -11.76
C PHE A 74 -1.26 -24.77 -13.17
N ALA A 75 -0.44 -24.33 -14.11
CA ALA A 75 -0.73 -24.31 -15.54
C ALA A 75 0.54 -24.73 -16.31
N GLY A 76 0.42 -24.97 -17.61
CA GLY A 76 1.59 -25.32 -18.42
C GLY A 76 2.27 -26.62 -17.98
N THR A 77 3.59 -26.59 -17.87
CA THR A 77 4.45 -27.78 -17.78
C THR A 77 5.25 -27.87 -16.48
N ASN A 78 5.69 -26.73 -15.92
CA ASN A 78 6.65 -26.67 -14.82
C ASN A 78 6.20 -25.70 -13.73
N ALA A 79 6.72 -25.88 -12.52
CA ALA A 79 6.69 -24.88 -11.47
C ALA A 79 8.10 -24.70 -10.87
N ALA A 80 8.35 -23.61 -10.17
CA ALA A 80 9.50 -23.47 -9.28
C ALA A 80 9.16 -24.08 -7.91
N TYR A 81 10.02 -24.93 -7.35
CA TYR A 81 9.75 -25.58 -6.06
C TYR A 81 11.02 -25.91 -5.29
N ILE A 82 10.84 -26.13 -3.99
CA ILE A 82 11.91 -26.55 -3.09
C ILE A 82 12.01 -28.09 -3.04
N SER A 83 13.25 -28.58 -3.09
CA SER A 83 13.58 -30.01 -2.95
C SER A 83 14.76 -30.21 -2.01
N ASN A 84 14.73 -31.30 -1.25
CA ASN A 84 15.85 -31.84 -0.46
C ASN A 84 16.55 -33.04 -1.13
N THR A 85 16.23 -33.35 -2.38
CA THR A 85 16.75 -34.53 -3.12
C THR A 85 17.13 -34.17 -4.56
N SER A 86 17.78 -33.03 -4.73
CA SER A 86 18.25 -32.53 -6.05
C SER A 86 17.15 -32.44 -7.12
N GLY A 87 15.92 -32.09 -6.72
CA GLY A 87 14.79 -31.95 -7.64
C GLY A 87 14.07 -33.25 -7.98
N THR A 88 14.23 -34.32 -7.19
CA THR A 88 13.48 -35.58 -7.37
C THR A 88 12.24 -35.70 -6.48
N THR A 89 12.19 -34.97 -5.35
CA THR A 89 11.02 -34.84 -4.47
C THR A 89 10.59 -33.38 -4.29
N TRP A 90 9.30 -33.15 -4.06
CA TRP A 90 8.79 -31.89 -3.54
C TRP A 90 8.67 -32.00 -2.01
N ALA A 91 9.77 -31.70 -1.32
CA ALA A 91 9.92 -31.81 0.12
C ALA A 91 11.13 -30.98 0.59
N TYR A 92 11.22 -30.72 1.89
CA TYR A 92 12.41 -30.13 2.51
C TYR A 92 12.82 -30.91 3.77
N SER A 93 14.09 -30.79 4.14
CA SER A 93 14.64 -31.27 5.40
C SER A 93 14.42 -30.22 6.48
N THR A 94 13.66 -30.56 7.52
CA THR A 94 13.38 -29.68 8.66
C THR A 94 14.52 -29.65 9.69
N THR A 95 15.55 -30.49 9.54
CA THR A 95 16.71 -30.58 10.46
C THR A 95 17.94 -29.84 9.95
N ALA A 96 17.81 -29.08 8.86
CA ALA A 96 18.91 -28.36 8.23
C ALA A 96 18.46 -26.94 7.82
N THR A 97 18.99 -25.93 8.52
CA THR A 97 18.80 -24.51 8.18
C THR A 97 19.18 -24.27 6.72
N SER A 98 18.30 -23.62 5.97
CA SER A 98 18.59 -23.21 4.60
C SER A 98 17.94 -21.88 4.29
N THR A 99 18.58 -21.10 3.43
CA THR A 99 17.95 -19.94 2.81
C THR A 99 18.45 -19.82 1.39
N THR A 100 17.54 -19.94 0.44
CA THR A 100 17.85 -20.08 -0.99
C THR A 100 16.89 -19.21 -1.80
N HIS A 101 17.33 -18.75 -2.97
CA HIS A 101 16.59 -17.74 -3.74
C HIS A 101 16.46 -18.11 -5.21
N PHE A 102 15.49 -17.50 -5.87
CA PHE A 102 15.62 -17.13 -7.26
C PHE A 102 15.15 -15.68 -7.45
N TYR A 103 15.74 -14.96 -8.40
CA TYR A 103 15.47 -13.55 -8.61
C TYR A 103 15.62 -13.13 -10.07
N ARG A 104 15.03 -11.99 -10.42
CA ARG A 104 15.33 -11.28 -11.65
C ARG A 104 15.25 -9.77 -11.44
N ASP A 105 15.92 -9.03 -12.31
CA ASP A 105 15.79 -7.58 -12.37
C ASP A 105 14.60 -7.23 -13.30
N VAL A 106 13.78 -6.28 -12.86
CA VAL A 106 12.58 -5.81 -13.54
C VAL A 106 12.59 -4.29 -13.61
N THR A 107 12.17 -3.73 -14.74
CA THR A 107 12.10 -2.27 -14.95
C THR A 107 10.64 -1.84 -15.03
N ILE A 108 10.27 -0.85 -14.23
CA ILE A 108 8.92 -0.28 -14.21
C ILE A 108 8.92 1.04 -15.01
N PRO A 109 7.96 1.28 -15.93
CA PRO A 109 7.84 2.57 -16.60
C PRO A 109 7.63 3.74 -15.62
N ALA A 110 8.19 4.91 -15.94
CA ALA A 110 8.27 6.06 -15.02
C ALA A 110 6.95 6.66 -14.55
N ASN A 111 5.83 6.33 -15.20
CA ASN A 111 4.50 6.84 -14.87
C ASN A 111 3.55 5.73 -14.37
N GLU A 112 4.04 4.51 -14.17
CA GLU A 112 3.21 3.34 -13.87
C GLU A 112 3.39 2.86 -12.42
N SER A 113 2.92 3.67 -11.47
CA SER A 113 3.11 3.40 -10.04
C SER A 113 2.06 2.49 -9.38
N VAL A 114 1.09 1.97 -10.13
CA VAL A 114 0.25 0.85 -9.70
C VAL A 114 0.97 -0.43 -10.12
N ILE A 115 1.72 -1.05 -9.21
CA ILE A 115 2.54 -2.22 -9.50
C ILE A 115 1.97 -3.42 -8.74
N SER A 116 1.50 -4.43 -9.48
CA SER A 116 0.86 -5.62 -8.93
C SER A 116 1.63 -6.89 -9.29
N LEU A 117 2.09 -7.58 -8.25
CA LEU A 117 2.66 -8.91 -8.31
C LEU A 117 1.57 -9.93 -7.92
N ASN A 118 1.35 -10.93 -8.75
CA ASN A 118 0.49 -12.07 -8.46
C ASN A 118 1.25 -13.35 -8.76
N PHE A 119 1.06 -14.38 -7.95
CA PHE A 119 1.64 -15.70 -8.21
C PHE A 119 0.80 -16.78 -7.54
N GLN A 120 0.79 -17.96 -8.13
CA GLN A 120 0.18 -19.15 -7.56
C GLN A 120 1.20 -19.82 -6.65
N TRP A 121 0.81 -20.20 -5.44
CA TRP A 121 1.67 -20.96 -4.55
C TRP A 121 0.92 -22.05 -3.80
N LYS A 122 1.65 -23.10 -3.41
CA LYS A 122 1.20 -24.14 -2.48
C LYS A 122 2.35 -24.64 -1.62
N GLY A 123 2.06 -25.32 -0.52
CA GLY A 123 3.04 -25.79 0.45
C GLY A 123 2.63 -25.56 1.90
N SER A 124 3.39 -26.14 2.83
CA SER A 124 3.12 -26.12 4.27
C SER A 124 4.07 -25.20 5.01
N GLY A 125 5.34 -25.60 5.19
CA GLY A 125 6.32 -24.83 5.96
C GLY A 125 6.02 -24.79 7.46
N GLU A 126 6.39 -23.67 8.08
CA GLU A 126 6.15 -23.32 9.48
C GLU A 126 5.98 -21.80 9.63
N SER A 127 4.96 -21.42 10.40
CA SER A 127 4.49 -20.06 10.67
C SER A 127 5.58 -19.08 11.17
N GLY A 128 6.37 -18.50 10.27
CA GLY A 128 7.38 -17.51 10.62
C GLY A 128 8.80 -18.05 10.81
N TRP A 129 9.02 -19.35 10.54
CA TRP A 129 10.33 -19.99 10.52
C TRP A 129 10.61 -20.56 9.12
N ASP A 130 9.76 -21.48 8.65
CA ASP A 130 9.93 -22.17 7.35
C ASP A 130 8.91 -21.64 6.33
N ARG A 131 9.35 -20.77 5.42
CA ARG A 131 8.43 -19.88 4.69
C ARG A 131 8.97 -19.35 3.37
N LEU A 132 8.04 -19.10 2.45
CA LEU A 132 8.26 -18.19 1.33
C LEU A 132 8.33 -16.73 1.81
N LEU A 133 9.35 -16.01 1.35
CA LEU A 133 9.48 -14.55 1.44
C LEU A 133 9.67 -13.99 0.03
N VAL A 134 9.07 -12.83 -0.27
CA VAL A 134 9.33 -12.09 -1.51
C VAL A 134 9.77 -10.67 -1.18
N TYR A 135 10.90 -10.26 -1.77
CA TYR A 135 11.48 -8.93 -1.60
C TYR A 135 11.49 -8.15 -2.92
N ALA A 136 11.27 -6.84 -2.84
CA ALA A 136 11.66 -5.87 -3.85
C ALA A 136 12.88 -5.10 -3.32
N ALA A 137 14.01 -5.18 -4.02
CA ALA A 137 15.29 -4.63 -3.57
C ALA A 137 15.99 -3.79 -4.66
N PRO A 138 16.88 -2.86 -4.30
CA PRO A 138 17.80 -2.26 -5.26
C PRO A 138 18.61 -3.32 -6.01
N VAL A 139 18.95 -3.08 -7.28
CA VAL A 139 19.76 -4.02 -8.10
C VAL A 139 21.18 -4.25 -7.56
N THR A 140 21.64 -3.40 -6.64
CA THR A 140 22.90 -3.56 -5.88
C THR A 140 22.82 -4.65 -4.80
N THR A 141 21.62 -5.07 -4.40
CA THR A 141 21.42 -6.19 -3.47
C THR A 141 21.66 -7.51 -4.20
N ASN A 142 22.81 -8.15 -3.95
CA ASN A 142 23.15 -9.46 -4.51
C ASN A 142 22.75 -10.57 -3.51
N PRO A 143 21.74 -11.40 -3.81
CA PRO A 143 21.34 -12.49 -2.91
C PRO A 143 22.41 -13.58 -2.86
N PHE A 144 22.59 -14.19 -1.69
CA PHE A 144 23.50 -15.32 -1.47
C PHE A 144 22.87 -16.33 -0.50
N SER A 145 23.18 -17.61 -0.68
CA SER A 145 22.60 -18.69 0.13
C SER A 145 22.95 -18.53 1.61
N GLY A 146 21.98 -18.78 2.48
CA GLY A 146 22.11 -18.62 3.94
C GLY A 146 21.79 -17.21 4.47
N TYR A 147 21.31 -16.29 3.63
CA TYR A 147 20.85 -14.97 4.07
C TYR A 147 19.49 -14.56 3.48
N PRO A 148 18.52 -14.06 4.26
CA PRO A 148 18.62 -13.72 5.68
C PRO A 148 18.74 -14.96 6.57
N ALA A 149 19.64 -14.93 7.54
CA ALA A 149 20.04 -16.09 8.34
C ALA A 149 18.96 -16.58 9.32
N SER A 150 17.95 -15.75 9.60
CA SER A 150 16.82 -16.06 10.48
C SER A 150 15.64 -15.13 10.23
N ASN A 151 14.53 -15.37 10.92
CA ASN A 151 13.34 -14.53 10.86
C ASN A 151 13.48 -13.12 11.46
N THR A 152 14.60 -12.80 12.13
CA THR A 152 14.94 -11.47 12.66
C THR A 152 15.89 -10.67 11.75
N SER A 153 16.26 -11.22 10.59
CA SER A 153 17.20 -10.61 9.63
C SER A 153 16.53 -10.33 8.28
N ALA A 154 17.01 -9.32 7.55
CA ALA A 154 16.54 -8.96 6.21
C ALA A 154 17.63 -8.25 5.41
N TYR A 155 17.60 -8.36 4.09
CA TYR A 155 18.54 -7.66 3.19
C TYR A 155 18.47 -6.14 3.41
N PRO A 156 19.59 -5.45 3.71
CA PRO A 156 19.62 -4.01 3.88
C PRO A 156 19.07 -3.28 2.65
N GLY A 157 18.13 -2.36 2.87
CA GLY A 157 17.47 -1.60 1.79
C GLY A 157 16.46 -2.41 0.94
N ALA A 158 16.24 -3.70 1.22
CA ALA A 158 15.19 -4.48 0.56
C ALA A 158 13.85 -4.32 1.31
N THR A 159 12.77 -4.15 0.56
CA THR A 159 11.41 -4.15 1.09
C THR A 159 10.85 -5.57 1.02
N LEU A 160 10.51 -6.16 2.17
CA LEU A 160 9.72 -7.40 2.22
C LEU A 160 8.30 -7.07 1.77
N ILE A 161 7.90 -7.57 0.60
CA ILE A 161 6.57 -7.33 0.01
C ILE A 161 5.59 -8.50 0.24
N TYR A 162 6.11 -9.70 0.54
CA TYR A 162 5.28 -10.86 0.91
C TYR A 162 6.01 -11.76 1.89
N THR A 163 5.28 -12.28 2.87
CA THR A 163 5.66 -13.47 3.65
C THR A 163 4.51 -14.46 3.59
N GLN A 164 4.83 -15.74 3.51
CA GLN A 164 3.86 -16.82 3.61
C GLN A 164 3.07 -16.68 4.93
N ALA A 165 1.75 -16.77 4.82
CA ALA A 165 0.86 -16.76 5.97
C ALA A 165 0.77 -18.15 6.63
N ASN A 166 0.28 -18.21 7.87
CA ASN A 166 0.28 -19.38 8.75
C ASN A 166 -0.66 -20.52 8.34
N ALA A 167 -1.09 -20.59 7.08
CA ALA A 167 -2.04 -21.56 6.56
C ALA A 167 -1.40 -22.36 5.42
N ALA A 168 -1.12 -23.63 5.68
CA ALA A 168 -0.69 -24.59 4.65
C ALA A 168 -1.71 -24.65 3.51
N GLN A 169 -1.22 -24.68 2.27
CA GLN A 169 -2.03 -24.70 1.06
C GLN A 169 -1.81 -26.03 0.33
N ALA A 170 -2.82 -26.90 0.32
CA ALA A 170 -2.76 -28.20 -0.36
C ALA A 170 -2.91 -28.06 -1.88
N THR A 171 -3.67 -27.05 -2.33
CA THR A 171 -3.83 -26.66 -3.73
C THR A 171 -3.16 -25.32 -3.97
N TYR A 172 -2.85 -25.00 -5.23
CA TYR A 172 -2.41 -23.65 -5.58
C TYR A 172 -3.45 -22.60 -5.18
N THR A 173 -2.98 -21.51 -4.58
CA THR A 173 -3.75 -20.33 -4.26
C THR A 173 -3.02 -19.07 -4.73
N ASN A 174 -3.76 -18.04 -5.12
CA ASN A 174 -3.17 -16.81 -5.63
C ASN A 174 -2.75 -15.90 -4.48
N ALA A 175 -1.44 -15.68 -4.33
CA ALA A 175 -0.93 -14.52 -3.61
C ALA A 175 -1.08 -13.27 -4.49
N SER A 176 -1.67 -12.21 -3.95
CA SER A 176 -1.75 -10.90 -4.60
C SER A 176 -1.03 -9.87 -3.73
N VAL A 177 -0.10 -9.14 -4.33
CA VAL A 177 0.88 -8.30 -3.64
C VAL A 177 1.02 -6.97 -4.38
N SER A 178 0.95 -5.87 -3.65
CA SER A 178 1.24 -4.54 -4.18
C SER A 178 2.70 -4.21 -3.93
N VAL A 179 3.45 -3.92 -5.00
CA VAL A 179 4.84 -3.45 -4.89
C VAL A 179 4.81 -1.93 -4.64
N PRO A 180 5.63 -1.37 -3.74
CA PRO A 180 5.62 0.06 -3.45
C PRO A 180 5.82 0.93 -4.69
N SER A 181 5.03 2.01 -4.79
CA SER A 181 5.08 2.97 -5.89
C SER A 181 6.43 3.68 -6.04
N SER A 182 7.28 3.68 -5.01
CA SER A 182 8.65 4.17 -5.06
C SER A 182 9.57 3.40 -6.03
N PHE A 183 9.13 2.24 -6.53
CA PHE A 183 9.85 1.49 -7.57
C PHE A 183 9.45 1.89 -9.01
N ALA A 184 8.44 2.75 -9.19
CA ALA A 184 8.06 3.26 -10.52
C ALA A 184 9.21 4.06 -11.15
N GLY A 185 9.48 3.84 -12.44
CA GLY A 185 10.61 4.46 -13.15
C GLY A 185 11.99 3.93 -12.78
N THR A 186 12.06 2.88 -11.96
CA THR A 186 13.32 2.26 -11.55
C THR A 186 13.45 0.84 -12.12
N THR A 187 14.68 0.35 -12.16
CA THR A 187 14.96 -1.09 -12.21
C THR A 187 15.18 -1.58 -10.78
N PHE A 188 14.47 -2.62 -10.38
CA PHE A 188 14.62 -3.26 -9.08
C PHE A 188 14.72 -4.78 -9.22
N ARG A 189 15.24 -5.44 -8.19
CA ARG A 189 15.38 -6.88 -8.11
C ARG A 189 14.21 -7.49 -7.36
N LEU A 190 13.45 -8.35 -8.03
CA LEU A 190 12.38 -9.15 -7.44
C LEU A 190 12.97 -10.49 -7.00
N ILE A 191 12.98 -10.75 -5.69
CA ILE A 191 13.65 -11.92 -5.07
C ILE A 191 12.60 -12.79 -4.40
N PHE A 192 12.43 -14.02 -4.88
CA PHE A 192 11.70 -15.08 -4.18
C PHE A 192 12.69 -15.87 -3.34
N THR A 193 12.33 -16.14 -2.09
CA THR A 193 13.22 -16.73 -1.07
C THR A 193 12.49 -17.83 -0.32
N TRP A 194 13.09 -19.00 -0.23
CA TRP A 194 12.72 -19.97 0.80
C TRP A 194 13.69 -19.80 1.95
N GLN A 195 13.17 -19.63 3.16
CA GLN A 195 13.93 -19.64 4.41
C GLN A 195 13.35 -20.76 5.28
N ASN A 196 14.19 -21.58 5.88
CA ASN A 196 13.80 -22.54 6.92
C ASN A 196 14.90 -22.69 7.98
N ASP A 197 14.53 -23.06 9.19
CA ASP A 197 15.49 -23.37 10.27
C ASP A 197 15.81 -24.88 10.37
N ASN A 198 16.27 -25.35 11.53
CA ASN A 198 16.66 -26.74 11.76
C ASN A 198 15.80 -27.46 12.82
N SER A 199 14.59 -26.97 13.09
CA SER A 199 13.63 -27.54 14.04
C SER A 199 12.22 -27.58 13.47
N PHE A 200 11.39 -28.48 14.00
CA PHE A 200 9.97 -28.61 13.69
C PHE A 200 9.65 -28.71 12.17
N GLY A 201 8.90 -27.77 11.59
CA GLY A 201 8.49 -27.76 10.19
C GLY A 201 7.43 -28.80 9.78
N THR A 202 6.59 -28.45 8.80
CA THR A 202 5.73 -29.40 8.07
C THR A 202 6.06 -29.40 6.57
N SER A 203 6.34 -30.58 6.02
CA SER A 203 6.55 -30.81 4.57
C SER A 203 5.20 -30.92 3.82
N PRO A 204 5.07 -30.52 2.55
CA PRO A 204 6.10 -30.00 1.65
C PRO A 204 6.45 -28.53 1.86
N ALA A 205 7.59 -28.11 1.30
CA ALA A 205 7.98 -26.71 1.18
C ALA A 205 7.18 -26.03 0.06
N VAL A 206 7.47 -24.75 -0.20
CA VAL A 206 6.77 -24.00 -1.23
C VAL A 206 7.01 -24.55 -2.65
N ALA A 207 5.94 -24.54 -3.45
CA ALA A 207 5.97 -24.55 -4.91
C ALA A 207 5.25 -23.28 -5.41
N ILE A 208 5.79 -22.65 -6.45
CA ILE A 208 5.37 -21.36 -7.03
C ILE A 208 5.22 -21.51 -8.54
N ASP A 209 4.16 -20.92 -9.07
CA ASP A 209 3.86 -20.91 -10.50
C ASP A 209 3.11 -19.63 -10.92
N ASN A 210 2.96 -19.41 -12.22
CA ASN A 210 2.23 -18.29 -12.82
C ASN A 210 2.56 -16.90 -12.22
N ILE A 211 3.84 -16.58 -12.06
CA ILE A 211 4.30 -15.28 -11.60
C ILE A 211 3.94 -14.20 -12.64
N SER A 212 2.96 -13.37 -12.32
CA SER A 212 2.57 -12.19 -13.09
C SER A 212 3.03 -10.94 -12.37
N LEU A 213 3.84 -10.11 -13.04
CA LEU A 213 4.13 -8.76 -12.59
C LEU A 213 3.61 -7.79 -13.65
N THR A 214 2.75 -6.88 -13.22
CA THR A 214 2.16 -5.86 -14.07
C THR A 214 2.30 -4.48 -13.45
N SER A 215 2.33 -3.47 -14.30
CA SER A 215 2.29 -2.07 -13.90
C SER A 215 1.23 -1.30 -14.70
N ALA A 216 0.70 -0.23 -14.13
CA ALA A 216 -0.23 0.66 -14.82
C ALA A 216 -0.12 2.08 -14.27
N ALA A 217 -0.54 3.05 -15.09
CA ALA A 217 -0.70 4.43 -14.63
C ALA A 217 -1.80 4.51 -13.54
N PRO A 218 -1.61 5.30 -12.46
CA PRO A 218 -2.64 5.49 -11.45
C PRO A 218 -3.93 6.09 -12.00
N ALA A 219 -4.99 5.28 -12.06
CA ALA A 219 -6.35 5.79 -12.17
C ALA A 219 -6.74 6.58 -10.90
N MET A 220 -7.59 7.59 -11.08
CA MET A 220 -8.18 8.35 -9.98
C MET A 220 -9.49 7.72 -9.53
N TYR A 221 -9.60 7.46 -8.22
CA TYR A 221 -10.83 7.07 -7.56
C TYR A 221 -11.37 8.23 -6.73
N THR A 222 -12.69 8.42 -6.78
CA THR A 222 -13.39 9.38 -5.93
C THR A 222 -14.46 8.68 -5.11
N THR A 223 -14.62 9.09 -3.85
CA THR A 223 -15.68 8.57 -3.00
C THR A 223 -17.03 9.09 -3.46
N SER A 224 -18.11 8.36 -3.18
CA SER A 224 -19.48 8.86 -3.34
C SER A 224 -19.73 10.04 -2.40
N ALA A 225 -20.71 10.89 -2.70
CA ALA A 225 -21.07 12.06 -1.87
C ALA A 225 -21.48 11.69 -0.43
N ILE A 226 -21.76 10.41 -0.18
CA ILE A 226 -22.17 9.84 1.10
C ILE A 226 -20.95 9.34 1.91
N GLY A 227 -19.92 8.82 1.24
CA GLY A 227 -18.80 8.16 1.91
C GLY A 227 -19.16 6.81 2.51
N GLY A 228 -18.67 6.50 3.71
CA GLY A 228 -18.85 5.22 4.41
C GLY A 228 -17.54 4.54 4.81
N MET A 229 -17.52 3.21 4.88
CA MET A 229 -16.32 2.43 5.18
C MET A 229 -15.39 2.33 3.96
N TRP A 230 -14.09 2.46 4.16
CA TRP A 230 -13.13 2.37 3.06
C TRP A 230 -13.24 1.04 2.29
N SER A 231 -13.39 -0.07 3.00
CA SER A 231 -13.59 -1.41 2.41
C SER A 231 -14.93 -1.60 1.66
N SER A 232 -15.89 -0.68 1.78
CA SER A 232 -17.23 -0.82 1.19
C SER A 232 -17.25 -0.36 -0.27
N PRO A 233 -17.68 -1.20 -1.23
CA PRO A 233 -17.90 -0.78 -2.62
C PRO A 233 -18.82 0.44 -2.75
N ALA A 234 -19.84 0.59 -1.88
CA ALA A 234 -20.80 1.70 -1.92
C ALA A 234 -20.19 3.07 -1.56
N THR A 235 -19.02 3.09 -0.92
CA THR A 235 -18.29 4.31 -0.59
C THR A 235 -17.60 4.92 -1.82
N TRP A 236 -17.54 4.21 -2.95
CA TRP A 236 -16.79 4.62 -4.14
C TRP A 236 -17.69 4.83 -5.36
N VAL A 237 -17.42 5.88 -6.14
CA VAL A 237 -18.10 6.08 -7.42
C VAL A 237 -17.77 4.91 -8.35
N GLY A 238 -18.80 4.33 -8.97
CA GLY A 238 -18.68 3.12 -9.79
C GLY A 238 -18.77 1.80 -9.00
N GLY A 239 -18.86 1.83 -7.66
CA GLY A 239 -19.05 0.62 -6.87
C GLY A 239 -17.81 -0.28 -6.78
N VAL A 240 -16.60 0.30 -6.85
CA VAL A 240 -15.33 -0.43 -6.83
C VAL A 240 -14.39 0.18 -5.80
N VAL A 241 -13.93 -0.63 -4.84
CA VAL A 241 -12.93 -0.22 -3.85
C VAL A 241 -11.59 0.03 -4.55
N PRO A 242 -10.89 1.15 -4.29
CA PRO A 242 -9.62 1.46 -4.95
C PRO A 242 -8.55 0.44 -4.56
N ALA A 243 -7.97 -0.22 -5.55
CA ALA A 243 -6.77 -1.03 -5.36
C ALA A 243 -5.58 -0.15 -4.93
N ALA A 244 -4.60 -0.74 -4.26
CA ALA A 244 -3.43 0.00 -3.78
C ALA A 244 -2.63 0.65 -4.93
N GLY A 245 -1.91 1.73 -4.62
CA GLY A 245 -1.10 2.49 -5.59
C GLY A 245 -1.87 3.46 -6.49
N HIS A 246 -3.20 3.51 -6.41
CA HIS A 246 -4.04 4.47 -7.13
C HIS A 246 -4.09 5.86 -6.47
N LEU A 247 -4.67 6.85 -7.16
CA LEU A 247 -4.93 8.20 -6.61
C LEU A 247 -6.32 8.22 -5.96
N VAL A 248 -6.44 8.80 -4.77
CA VAL A 248 -7.72 8.87 -4.04
C VAL A 248 -8.14 10.32 -3.79
N THR A 249 -9.40 10.63 -4.11
CA THR A 249 -10.07 11.88 -3.75
C THR A 249 -11.28 11.64 -2.87
N ILE A 250 -11.35 12.37 -1.76
CA ILE A 250 -12.51 12.44 -0.87
C ILE A 250 -13.11 13.84 -1.05
N PRO A 251 -14.16 14.04 -1.88
CA PRO A 251 -14.72 15.35 -2.16
C PRO A 251 -15.48 15.91 -0.95
N ALA A 252 -15.80 17.21 -1.01
CA ALA A 252 -16.52 17.89 0.06
C ALA A 252 -17.91 17.24 0.29
N GLY A 253 -18.31 17.13 1.56
CA GLY A 253 -19.54 16.44 1.99
C GLY A 253 -19.36 14.94 2.27
N SER A 254 -18.41 14.26 1.63
CA SER A 254 -18.13 12.84 1.91
C SER A 254 -17.44 12.63 3.26
N ILE A 255 -17.81 11.58 3.99
CA ILE A 255 -17.13 11.13 5.21
C ILE A 255 -16.67 9.68 5.01
N VAL A 256 -15.35 9.45 4.97
CA VAL A 256 -14.80 8.09 4.86
C VAL A 256 -14.15 7.66 6.17
N THR A 257 -14.50 6.45 6.60
CA THR A 257 -13.95 5.79 7.78
C THR A 257 -12.97 4.70 7.35
N VAL A 258 -11.73 4.80 7.83
CA VAL A 258 -10.67 3.83 7.62
C VAL A 258 -10.89 2.62 8.54
N ASP A 259 -11.08 1.46 7.91
CA ASP A 259 -11.33 0.16 8.52
C ASP A 259 -10.31 -0.92 8.12
N GLN A 260 -9.27 -0.53 7.37
CA GLN A 260 -8.13 -1.36 6.94
C GLN A 260 -6.88 -0.49 6.73
N ALA A 261 -5.70 -1.11 6.63
CA ALA A 261 -4.46 -0.39 6.28
C ALA A 261 -4.50 0.14 4.83
N LEU A 262 -4.03 1.37 4.61
CA LEU A 262 -4.13 2.04 3.31
C LEU A 262 -2.74 2.19 2.66
N THR A 263 -2.65 1.92 1.35
CA THR A 263 -1.42 2.09 0.55
C THR A 263 -1.76 2.69 -0.82
N TYR A 264 -1.57 3.99 -1.03
CA TYR A 264 -2.02 4.70 -2.25
C TYR A 264 -0.91 5.60 -2.81
N ALA A 265 -1.04 6.07 -4.06
CA ALA A 265 -0.05 6.99 -4.64
C ALA A 265 -0.24 8.42 -4.13
N GLU A 266 -1.46 8.95 -4.15
CA GLU A 266 -1.79 10.31 -3.71
C GLU A 266 -3.11 10.28 -2.93
N LEU A 267 -3.27 11.18 -1.96
CA LEU A 267 -4.51 11.34 -1.20
C LEU A 267 -4.92 12.82 -1.13
N ASN A 268 -6.12 13.11 -1.64
CA ASN A 268 -6.69 14.45 -1.69
C ASN A 268 -8.01 14.50 -0.89
N VAL A 269 -8.10 15.36 0.12
CA VAL A 269 -9.20 15.37 1.10
C VAL A 269 -9.87 16.74 1.17
N SER A 270 -11.06 16.86 0.59
CA SER A 270 -11.99 17.99 0.75
C SER A 270 -13.18 17.65 1.66
N GLY A 271 -13.46 16.35 1.87
CA GLY A 271 -14.42 15.84 2.85
C GLY A 271 -13.76 15.53 4.20
N THR A 272 -14.24 14.50 4.90
CA THR A 272 -13.63 14.02 6.15
C THR A 272 -13.03 12.62 5.95
N LEU A 273 -11.78 12.45 6.39
CA LEU A 273 -11.15 11.14 6.59
C LEU A 273 -10.95 10.91 8.10
N GLN A 274 -11.48 9.80 8.60
CA GLN A 274 -11.49 9.41 10.01
C GLN A 274 -11.29 7.90 10.17
N TRP A 275 -11.12 7.37 11.39
CA TRP A 275 -10.92 5.94 11.63
C TRP A 275 -12.04 5.33 12.48
N GLY A 276 -12.22 4.01 12.34
CA GLY A 276 -13.05 3.24 13.27
C GLY A 276 -12.34 3.05 14.62
N ALA A 277 -12.71 1.99 15.36
CA ALA A 277 -12.13 1.71 16.68
C ALA A 277 -10.66 1.25 16.65
N THR A 278 -10.20 0.70 15.50
CA THR A 278 -8.86 0.14 15.31
C THR A 278 -7.93 1.15 14.63
N SER A 279 -6.68 1.24 15.10
CA SER A 279 -5.66 2.06 14.46
C SER A 279 -5.07 1.32 13.25
N TYR A 280 -5.36 1.83 12.05
CA TYR A 280 -4.78 1.37 10.80
C TYR A 280 -3.81 2.40 10.23
N ALA A 281 -2.66 1.96 9.75
CA ALA A 281 -1.67 2.85 9.15
C ALA A 281 -2.12 3.33 7.75
N VAL A 282 -1.74 4.56 7.41
CA VAL A 282 -1.93 5.15 6.08
C VAL A 282 -0.56 5.41 5.47
N THR A 283 -0.28 4.78 4.33
CA THR A 283 0.97 4.92 3.58
C THR A 283 0.68 5.52 2.21
N ILE A 284 1.25 6.69 1.90
CA ILE A 284 1.02 7.40 0.64
C ILE A 284 2.36 7.60 -0.10
N GLY A 285 2.47 7.11 -1.33
CA GLY A 285 3.72 7.16 -2.10
C GLY A 285 4.21 8.59 -2.38
N GLY A 286 3.28 9.49 -2.68
CA GLY A 286 3.52 10.91 -2.92
C GLY A 286 2.86 11.78 -1.85
N ASN A 287 1.99 12.71 -2.25
CA ASN A 287 1.49 13.77 -1.38
C ASN A 287 0.17 13.42 -0.69
N ILE A 288 -0.04 14.07 0.47
CA ILE A 288 -1.33 14.20 1.13
C ILE A 288 -1.71 15.68 1.09
N THR A 289 -2.85 15.99 0.47
CA THR A 289 -3.40 17.36 0.44
C THR A 289 -4.75 17.38 1.15
N ILE A 290 -4.87 18.20 2.18
CA ILE A 290 -6.14 18.50 2.84
C ILE A 290 -6.59 19.87 2.34
N ASN A 291 -7.66 19.91 1.55
CA ASN A 291 -8.19 21.15 0.95
C ASN A 291 -8.95 21.99 1.99
N PRO A 292 -9.22 23.27 1.70
CA PRO A 292 -10.14 24.07 2.51
C PRO A 292 -11.48 23.36 2.73
N GLY A 293 -11.92 23.30 3.99
CA GLY A 293 -13.11 22.54 4.42
C GLY A 293 -12.86 21.05 4.69
N GLY A 294 -11.77 20.48 4.20
CA GLY A 294 -11.39 19.09 4.44
C GLY A 294 -10.90 18.84 5.86
N LYS A 295 -11.11 17.61 6.35
CA LYS A 295 -10.71 17.15 7.69
C LYS A 295 -9.92 15.84 7.64
N TYR A 296 -8.78 15.79 8.31
CA TYR A 296 -7.98 14.57 8.54
C TYR A 296 -7.89 14.28 10.04
N LEU A 297 -8.61 13.26 10.52
CA LEU A 297 -8.76 12.97 11.95
C LEU A 297 -7.90 11.76 12.33
N ALA A 298 -6.60 11.96 12.61
CA ALA A 298 -5.60 10.89 12.77
C ALA A 298 -5.68 10.14 14.12
N TYR A 299 -6.88 9.68 14.48
CA TYR A 299 -7.17 8.98 15.72
C TYR A 299 -8.36 8.04 15.59
N THR A 300 -8.42 7.02 16.46
CA THR A 300 -9.51 6.05 16.46
C THR A 300 -10.76 6.57 17.17
N SER A 301 -11.92 6.04 16.77
CA SER A 301 -13.22 6.34 17.37
C SER A 301 -13.46 5.71 18.74
N ALA A 302 -12.46 5.06 19.33
CA ALA A 302 -12.60 4.36 20.60
C ALA A 302 -12.92 5.36 21.75
N VAL A 303 -13.67 4.91 22.76
CA VAL A 303 -14.04 5.76 23.91
C VAL A 303 -12.78 6.32 24.56
N GLY A 304 -12.71 7.65 24.70
CA GLY A 304 -11.54 8.38 25.19
C GLY A 304 -10.58 8.85 24.11
N GLY A 305 -10.77 8.46 22.84
CA GLY A 305 -10.01 8.96 21.68
C GLY A 305 -8.50 8.95 21.90
N SER A 306 -7.97 7.87 22.50
CA SER A 306 -6.61 7.87 23.07
C SER A 306 -5.53 7.30 22.15
N THR A 307 -5.93 6.67 21.05
CA THR A 307 -5.04 5.99 20.09
C THR A 307 -4.98 6.81 18.80
N GLY A 308 -3.83 7.41 18.54
CA GLY A 308 -3.54 8.10 17.28
C GLY A 308 -3.09 7.13 16.20
N THR A 309 -3.22 7.53 14.94
CA THR A 309 -2.97 6.65 13.78
C THR A 309 -1.67 7.05 13.04
N PRO A 310 -0.85 6.09 12.60
CA PRO A 310 0.37 6.41 11.85
C PRO A 310 0.08 6.82 10.40
N THR A 311 0.59 7.98 9.99
CA THR A 311 0.61 8.43 8.60
C THR A 311 2.04 8.47 8.09
N THR A 312 2.35 7.70 7.05
CA THR A 312 3.62 7.71 6.33
C THR A 312 3.41 8.23 4.92
N LEU A 313 4.28 9.11 4.44
CA LEU A 313 4.23 9.59 3.07
C LEU A 313 5.62 9.81 2.43
N GLY A 314 5.70 9.66 1.12
CA GLY A 314 6.93 9.92 0.35
C GLY A 314 7.08 11.37 -0.11
N GLY A 315 5.97 12.09 -0.30
CA GLY A 315 5.94 13.48 -0.77
C GLY A 315 5.55 14.49 0.33
N ASN A 316 4.77 15.49 -0.05
CA ASN A 316 4.41 16.62 0.81
C ASN A 316 3.13 16.38 1.62
N PHE A 317 3.06 16.95 2.83
CA PHE A 317 1.82 17.04 3.60
C PHE A 317 1.34 18.49 3.60
N ILE A 318 0.33 18.80 2.80
CA ILE A 318 -0.20 20.15 2.61
C ILE A 318 -1.57 20.25 3.28
N ASN A 319 -1.64 20.91 4.44
CA ASN A 319 -2.88 21.17 5.16
C ASN A 319 -3.39 22.59 4.87
N ASN A 320 -4.42 22.70 4.04
CA ASN A 320 -5.18 23.93 3.80
C ASN A 320 -6.59 23.89 4.45
N GLY A 321 -6.94 22.77 5.10
CA GLY A 321 -8.19 22.56 5.82
C GLY A 321 -7.94 22.40 7.32
N TYR A 322 -8.34 21.26 7.87
CA TYR A 322 -8.14 20.89 9.27
C TYR A 322 -7.49 19.50 9.40
N ALA A 323 -6.52 19.37 10.31
CA ALA A 323 -5.88 18.10 10.61
C ALA A 323 -5.69 17.92 12.13
N ASN A 324 -6.06 16.77 12.67
CA ASN A 324 -5.88 16.45 14.08
C ASN A 324 -4.88 15.30 14.25
N PHE A 325 -3.65 15.66 14.62
CA PHE A 325 -2.58 14.76 15.07
C PHE A 325 -2.24 14.98 16.55
N ALA A 326 -3.13 15.63 17.30
CA ALA A 326 -2.93 16.00 18.70
C ALA A 326 -3.29 14.86 19.67
N VAL A 327 -3.49 13.63 19.15
CA VAL A 327 -3.98 12.45 19.86
C VAL A 327 -2.92 11.35 19.86
N GLY A 328 -2.91 10.52 20.91
CA GLY A 328 -2.16 9.27 20.93
C GLY A 328 -1.21 9.11 22.09
N THR A 329 -1.71 8.59 23.21
CA THR A 329 -0.92 8.29 24.43
C THR A 329 -0.41 6.85 24.47
N THR A 330 -1.12 5.92 23.82
CA THR A 330 -0.75 4.50 23.69
C THR A 330 -0.05 4.23 22.35
N THR A 331 -0.67 4.66 21.25
CA THR A 331 -0.06 4.79 19.92
C THR A 331 -0.16 6.26 19.54
N SER A 332 0.94 6.91 19.20
CA SER A 332 0.95 8.32 18.83
C SER A 332 0.48 8.53 17.39
N ALA A 333 -0.38 9.53 17.16
CA ALA A 333 -0.62 10.02 15.80
C ALA A 333 0.70 10.57 15.24
N SER A 334 1.07 10.14 14.04
CA SER A 334 2.39 10.46 13.47
C SER A 334 2.33 10.88 12.02
N ILE A 335 3.26 11.76 11.64
CA ILE A 335 3.58 12.06 10.24
C ILE A 335 5.03 11.63 10.00
N THR A 336 5.24 10.71 9.06
CA THR A 336 6.56 10.13 8.73
C THR A 336 6.89 10.36 7.26
N PHE A 337 7.88 11.20 6.98
CA PHE A 337 8.32 11.54 5.62
C PHE A 337 9.47 10.63 5.15
N ASN A 338 9.19 9.73 4.21
CA ASN A 338 10.08 8.62 3.82
C ASN A 338 10.39 8.52 2.31
N GLY A 339 10.33 9.64 1.55
CA GLY A 339 10.65 9.68 0.12
C GLY A 339 12.00 10.35 -0.19
N ALA A 340 11.99 11.34 -1.09
CA ALA A 340 13.19 12.04 -1.59
C ALA A 340 13.37 13.47 -1.03
N GLY A 341 12.53 13.86 -0.07
CA GLY A 341 12.41 15.23 0.48
C GLY A 341 10.93 15.58 0.67
N SER A 342 10.61 16.60 1.47
CA SER A 342 9.21 16.97 1.72
C SER A 342 8.97 18.40 2.19
N ILE A 343 7.70 18.81 2.10
CA ILE A 343 7.15 20.02 2.69
C ILE A 343 6.00 19.60 3.62
N LEU A 344 6.10 19.97 4.89
CA LEU A 344 4.97 20.05 5.82
C LEU A 344 4.46 21.49 5.80
N GLY A 345 3.36 21.75 5.10
CA GLY A 345 2.95 23.10 4.75
C GLY A 345 1.44 23.32 4.68
N GLY A 346 1.05 24.48 4.15
CA GLY A 346 -0.33 24.88 3.93
C GLY A 346 -0.85 25.92 4.92
N SER A 347 -2.02 26.47 4.59
CA SER A 347 -2.66 27.60 5.29
C SER A 347 -3.69 27.20 6.35
N GLY A 348 -3.93 25.90 6.52
CA GLY A 348 -4.95 25.32 7.37
C GLY A 348 -4.55 25.27 8.85
N VAL A 349 -5.41 24.61 9.63
CA VAL A 349 -5.27 24.46 11.08
C VAL A 349 -4.92 23.02 11.43
N PHE A 350 -3.93 22.86 12.29
CA PHE A 350 -3.71 21.65 13.06
C PHE A 350 -4.32 21.82 14.46
N GLU A 351 -5.00 20.80 14.96
CA GLU A 351 -5.57 20.78 16.31
C GLU A 351 -4.48 21.04 17.37
N GLY A 352 -4.77 21.78 18.44
CA GLY A 352 -3.74 22.15 19.41
C GLY A 352 -4.16 23.07 20.55
N ASP A 353 -3.26 23.97 20.97
CA ASP A 353 -3.47 24.84 22.14
C ASP A 353 -4.21 26.16 21.83
N GLY A 354 -4.78 26.27 20.62
CA GLY A 354 -5.39 27.48 20.07
C GLY A 354 -4.41 28.47 19.44
N THR A 355 -3.11 28.38 19.72
CA THR A 355 -2.03 29.20 19.12
C THR A 355 -1.14 28.39 18.20
N ARG A 356 -0.77 27.18 18.63
CA ARG A 356 0.10 26.23 17.94
C ARG A 356 -0.68 24.96 17.64
N GLY A 357 -0.47 24.42 16.45
CA GLY A 357 -0.93 23.08 16.11
C GLY A 357 -0.08 22.03 16.79
N ILE A 358 -0.63 20.86 17.11
CA ILE A 358 0.06 19.76 17.77
C ILE A 358 0.08 18.53 16.88
N ILE A 359 1.28 17.97 16.70
CA ILE A 359 1.52 16.67 16.06
C ILE A 359 2.26 15.81 17.09
N ARG A 360 1.67 14.72 17.59
CA ARG A 360 2.31 13.92 18.65
C ARG A 360 3.70 13.43 18.24
N THR A 361 3.83 12.81 17.07
CA THR A 361 5.14 12.35 16.57
C THR A 361 5.41 12.85 15.15
N LEU A 362 6.55 13.52 14.93
CA LEU A 362 6.98 14.00 13.63
C LEU A 362 8.33 13.39 13.24
N ILE A 363 8.35 12.65 12.13
CA ILE A 363 9.51 11.87 11.68
C ILE A 363 9.89 12.29 10.25
N PHE A 364 11.17 12.58 10.06
CA PHE A 364 11.81 12.75 8.76
C PHE A 364 12.86 11.65 8.60
N SER A 365 12.52 10.60 7.85
CA SER A 365 13.41 9.44 7.60
C SER A 365 14.07 9.48 6.22
N ASN A 366 13.59 10.35 5.34
CA ASN A 366 14.16 10.56 4.01
C ASN A 366 15.54 11.22 4.03
N ILE A 367 16.29 11.05 2.94
CA ILE A 367 17.63 11.63 2.74
C ILE A 367 17.61 13.04 2.08
N GLY A 368 16.43 13.62 1.90
CA GLY A 368 16.20 14.78 1.04
C GLY A 368 16.32 16.14 1.73
N ALA A 369 15.88 17.17 1.01
CA ALA A 369 15.60 18.48 1.58
C ALA A 369 14.17 18.52 2.12
N ASN A 370 14.03 18.90 3.39
CA ASN A 370 12.75 18.99 4.09
C ASN A 370 12.48 20.42 4.55
N SER A 371 11.21 20.83 4.57
CA SER A 371 10.82 22.11 5.15
C SER A 371 9.48 22.08 5.88
N ILE A 372 9.35 22.92 6.90
CA ILE A 372 8.08 23.22 7.56
C ILE A 372 7.68 24.64 7.17
N SER A 373 6.58 24.78 6.43
CA SER A 373 6.10 26.04 5.86
C SER A 373 4.64 26.35 6.23
N THR A 374 4.11 25.70 7.27
CA THR A 374 2.75 25.94 7.78
C THR A 374 2.57 27.38 8.24
N THR A 375 1.40 27.97 7.96
CA THR A 375 1.05 29.30 8.49
C THR A 375 1.01 29.26 10.02
N GLN A 376 0.26 28.31 10.58
CA GLN A 376 0.25 28.03 12.02
C GLN A 376 1.57 27.40 12.46
N PRO A 377 2.22 27.87 13.55
CA PRO A 377 3.38 27.20 14.12
C PRO A 377 2.97 25.88 14.80
N LEU A 378 3.93 24.94 14.93
CA LEU A 378 3.67 23.56 15.35
C LEU A 378 4.44 23.20 16.62
N THR A 379 3.82 22.40 17.48
CA THR A 379 4.42 21.75 18.65
C THR A 379 4.42 20.25 18.43
N THR A 380 5.52 19.56 18.73
CA THR A 380 5.59 18.10 18.68
C THR A 380 6.16 17.51 19.96
N TYR A 381 5.68 16.32 20.35
CA TYR A 381 6.10 15.65 21.59
C TYR A 381 7.35 14.80 21.33
N SER A 382 7.38 14.11 20.19
CA SER A 382 8.49 13.28 19.74
C SER A 382 8.91 13.72 18.34
N PHE A 383 10.19 14.00 18.18
CA PHE A 383 10.78 14.45 16.92
C PHE A 383 11.95 13.56 16.53
N VAL A 384 11.95 13.08 15.29
CA VAL A 384 13.00 12.23 14.73
C VAL A 384 13.41 12.75 13.35
N HIS A 385 14.71 12.92 13.13
CA HIS A 385 15.29 13.29 11.83
C HIS A 385 16.55 12.43 11.64
N THR A 386 16.47 11.40 10.78
CA THR A 386 17.53 10.39 10.67
C THR A 386 18.52 10.66 9.55
N ALA A 387 18.14 11.43 8.54
CA ALA A 387 18.97 11.77 7.38
C ALA A 387 18.45 13.06 6.70
N GLY A 388 19.18 13.52 5.69
CA GLY A 388 18.80 14.70 4.91
C GLY A 388 19.02 16.02 5.64
N SER A 389 18.24 17.03 5.25
CA SER A 389 18.23 18.36 5.87
C SER A 389 16.80 18.80 6.18
N LEU A 390 16.63 19.63 7.21
CA LEU A 390 15.34 20.19 7.60
C LEU A 390 15.45 21.69 7.90
N ASN A 391 14.70 22.50 7.13
CA ASN A 391 14.45 23.90 7.46
C ASN A 391 13.09 24.04 8.17
N THR A 392 13.10 24.32 9.48
CA THR A 392 11.86 24.49 10.26
C THR A 392 11.17 25.84 10.05
N ASN A 393 11.81 26.82 9.38
CA ASN A 393 11.37 28.21 9.26
C ASN A 393 10.91 28.86 10.59
N GLY A 394 11.50 28.43 11.73
CA GLY A 394 11.10 28.87 13.08
C GLY A 394 9.70 28.40 13.52
N LYS A 395 9.04 27.50 12.77
CA LYS A 395 7.67 27.04 13.05
C LYS A 395 7.61 25.93 14.10
N LEU A 396 8.66 25.13 14.27
CA LEU A 396 8.66 23.94 15.15
C LEU A 396 9.09 24.26 16.60
N LYS A 397 8.31 23.76 17.57
CA LYS A 397 8.67 23.62 19.00
C LYS A 397 8.64 22.13 19.33
N ILE A 398 9.60 21.65 20.12
CA ILE A 398 9.52 20.32 20.74
C ILE A 398 9.12 20.53 22.20
N ASP A 399 8.02 19.91 22.60
CA ASP A 399 7.45 20.01 23.94
C ASP A 399 6.53 18.81 24.19
N ASN A 400 6.95 17.93 25.09
CA ASN A 400 6.22 16.73 25.46
C ASN A 400 5.15 16.97 26.54
N THR A 401 4.92 18.22 26.94
CA THR A 401 3.90 18.60 27.94
C THR A 401 2.63 19.19 27.30
N ALA A 402 2.74 20.17 26.40
CA ALA A 402 1.66 20.99 25.81
C ALA A 402 0.53 21.43 26.78
N LEU A 403 -0.75 21.03 26.76
CA LEU A 403 -1.58 19.98 26.12
C LEU A 403 -2.51 20.57 25.00
N ILE A 404 -3.61 19.88 24.64
CA ILE A 404 -4.80 20.54 24.07
C ILE A 404 -5.50 21.29 25.21
N HIS A 405 -5.79 22.58 25.02
CA HIS A 405 -6.40 23.45 26.02
C HIS A 405 -7.50 24.32 25.41
N GLY A 406 -8.43 24.80 26.24
CA GLY A 406 -9.42 25.81 25.81
C GLY A 406 -10.59 25.29 24.96
N LEU A 407 -10.70 23.98 24.70
CA LEU A 407 -11.90 23.42 24.10
C LEU A 407 -13.14 23.68 25.01
N PRO A 408 -14.29 24.09 24.44
CA PRO A 408 -15.54 24.20 25.20
C PRO A 408 -15.89 22.86 25.85
N ILE A 409 -16.38 22.88 27.11
CA ILE A 409 -16.85 21.67 27.81
C ILE A 409 -18.04 21.07 27.04
N ASN A 410 -17.78 20.04 26.24
CA ASN A 410 -18.74 19.17 25.54
C ASN A 410 -20.02 19.86 25.00
N THR A 411 -19.90 21.08 24.46
CA THR A 411 -21.04 21.82 23.89
C THR A 411 -21.36 21.42 22.45
N ARG A 412 -20.52 20.60 21.82
CA ARG A 412 -20.68 20.11 20.44
C ARG A 412 -20.18 18.68 20.29
N VAL A 413 -20.71 17.98 19.28
CA VAL A 413 -20.17 16.72 18.80
C VAL A 413 -18.99 17.04 17.86
N GLU A 414 -17.78 16.59 18.21
CA GLU A 414 -16.57 16.93 17.43
C GLU A 414 -16.48 16.16 16.11
N SER A 415 -16.86 14.88 16.13
CA SER A 415 -16.80 13.94 15.01
C SER A 415 -17.69 12.73 15.29
N VAL A 416 -18.40 12.23 14.27
CA VAL A 416 -19.22 11.00 14.37
C VAL A 416 -18.63 9.91 13.51
N HIS A 417 -18.24 8.82 14.18
CA HIS A 417 -17.62 7.68 13.56
C HIS A 417 -18.65 6.55 13.43
N MET A 418 -18.86 6.06 12.21
CA MET A 418 -19.41 4.71 12.06
C MET A 418 -18.32 3.70 12.38
N THR A 419 -18.69 2.60 13.04
CA THR A 419 -17.79 1.46 13.28
C THR A 419 -18.22 0.19 12.57
N ASN A 420 -19.46 0.14 12.08
CA ASN A 420 -19.99 -0.92 11.22
C ASN A 420 -21.20 -0.39 10.42
N MET A 421 -21.49 -0.94 9.25
CA MET A 421 -22.79 -0.71 8.58
C MET A 421 -23.74 -1.87 8.90
N GLY A 422 -24.98 -1.57 9.30
CA GLY A 422 -26.01 -2.59 9.49
C GLY A 422 -26.45 -3.21 8.16
N ALA A 423 -26.97 -4.44 8.18
CA ALA A 423 -27.21 -5.28 7.00
C ALA A 423 -28.23 -4.76 5.94
N ASN A 424 -28.74 -3.53 6.08
CA ASN A 424 -29.64 -2.88 5.13
C ASN A 424 -29.28 -1.38 4.89
N TYR A 425 -28.11 -0.92 5.36
CA TYR A 425 -27.67 0.47 5.19
C TYR A 425 -26.63 0.58 4.07
N ASN A 426 -27.04 1.15 2.94
CA ASN A 426 -26.15 1.50 1.82
C ASN A 426 -25.59 2.93 1.93
N VAL A 427 -25.86 3.62 3.04
CA VAL A 427 -25.66 5.05 3.23
C VAL A 427 -25.24 5.31 4.67
N ALA A 428 -24.22 6.15 4.88
CA ALA A 428 -23.82 6.62 6.20
C ALA A 428 -24.93 7.48 6.85
N PRO A 429 -25.26 7.31 8.15
CA PRO A 429 -26.07 8.28 8.87
C PRO A 429 -25.34 9.62 8.90
N VAL A 430 -25.98 10.66 8.34
CA VAL A 430 -25.46 12.03 8.39
C VAL A 430 -25.89 12.66 9.70
N VAL A 431 -24.97 13.30 10.42
CA VAL A 431 -25.29 14.14 11.57
C VAL A 431 -25.25 15.60 11.12
N PHE A 432 -26.40 16.27 11.28
CA PHE A 432 -26.63 17.67 10.91
C PHE A 432 -26.22 18.62 12.02
#